data_AF-X1UGB6-F1
#
_entry.id   AF-X1UGB6-F1
#
_cell.length_a   1.000
_cell.length_b   1.000
_cell.length_c   1.000
_cell.angle_alpha   90.00
_cell.angle_beta   90.00
_cell.angle_gamma   90.00
#
_symmetry.space_group_name_H-M   'P 1'
#
loop_
_entity.id
_entity.type
_entity.pdbx_description
1 polymer ?
#
loop_
_entity_poly.entity_id
_entity_poly.type
_entity_poly.pdbx_seq_one_letter_code
_entity_poly.pdbx_strand_id
1 'polypeptide(L)'
;NDIFGGMGFGNLGGGVTQIKFLVVNTNPNQPCYISENTEVSLNPKAVDISEERIPEINYEDIGGLSEEIKKIREMVEIPMKHPEIFQRLGIEPPRGVLLHGPPGAGKTLLAKAVANESEANFILLNGPE
;
A
#
# COMPACT_ATOMS: atom_id res chain seq x y z
N ASN A 1 14.75 63.83 -14.20
CA ASN A 1 16.18 63.52 -14.01
C ASN A 1 16.30 62.16 -13.39
N ASP A 2 16.70 61.25 -14.26
CA ASP A 2 16.70 59.79 -14.18
C ASP A 2 17.57 59.22 -13.07
N ILE A 3 17.09 58.16 -12.40
CA ILE A 3 17.92 57.14 -11.74
C ILE A 3 17.34 55.73 -12.02
N PHE A 4 16.70 55.54 -13.18
CA PHE A 4 16.55 54.20 -13.78
C PHE A 4 17.80 53.97 -14.63
N GLY A 5 18.80 53.31 -14.07
CA GLY A 5 20.09 53.13 -14.74
C GLY A 5 20.89 51.97 -14.16
N GLY A 6 20.52 50.75 -14.56
CA GLY A 6 21.45 49.63 -14.68
C GLY A 6 21.86 48.92 -13.40
N MET A 7 21.21 47.78 -13.13
CA MET A 7 21.90 46.60 -12.61
C MET A 7 21.08 45.34 -12.93
N GLY A 8 21.56 44.60 -13.95
CA GLY A 8 21.46 43.15 -14.11
C GLY A 8 20.09 42.48 -14.04
N PHE A 9 19.53 42.16 -15.21
CA PHE A 9 18.71 40.96 -15.37
C PHE A 9 19.57 39.71 -15.04
N GLY A 10 19.62 39.35 -13.76
CA GLY A 10 20.05 38.04 -13.29
C GLY A 10 18.88 37.09 -13.40
N ASN A 11 19.05 36.05 -14.19
CA ASN A 11 18.08 34.99 -14.48
C ASN A 11 17.70 34.22 -13.19
N LEU A 12 16.79 34.77 -12.39
CA LEU A 12 16.14 34.05 -11.28
C LEU A 12 14.97 33.27 -11.87
N GLY A 13 15.30 32.08 -12.38
CA GLY A 13 14.33 31.05 -12.68
C GLY A 13 13.56 30.71 -11.40
N GLY A 14 12.36 31.30 -11.27
CA GLY A 14 11.41 30.97 -10.22
C GLY A 14 10.91 29.53 -10.42
N GLY A 15 11.68 28.57 -9.90
CA GLY A 15 11.21 27.21 -9.75
C GLY A 15 10.05 27.19 -8.76
N VAL A 16 8.87 26.81 -9.23
CA VAL A 16 7.72 26.53 -8.36
C VAL A 16 8.11 25.31 -7.51
N THR A 17 8.41 25.52 -6.23
CA THR A 17 8.58 24.41 -5.29
C THR A 17 7.22 23.79 -5.02
N GLN A 18 6.97 22.63 -5.62
CA GLN A 18 5.77 21.84 -5.36
C GLN A 18 5.89 21.18 -3.98
N ILE A 19 5.00 21.51 -3.07
CA ILE A 19 4.93 20.88 -1.74
C ILE A 19 3.90 19.75 -1.80
N LYS A 20 4.29 18.54 -1.39
CA LYS A 20 3.41 17.37 -1.28
C LYS A 20 2.89 17.26 0.16
N PHE A 21 1.60 17.02 0.31
CA PHE A 21 0.95 16.78 1.59
C PHE A 21 0.38 15.36 1.63
N LEU A 22 0.38 14.73 2.81
CA LEU A 22 -0.32 13.49 3.08
C LEU A 22 -1.44 13.76 4.09
N VAL A 23 -2.62 13.21 3.83
CA VAL A 23 -3.70 13.16 4.81
C VAL A 23 -3.40 12.08 5.84
N VAL A 24 -3.13 12.48 7.09
CA VAL A 24 -2.80 11.56 8.19
C VAL A 24 -4.06 11.01 8.84
N ASN A 25 -5.11 11.83 8.96
CA ASN A 25 -6.38 11.44 9.54
C ASN A 25 -7.51 12.36 9.04
N THR A 26 -8.74 11.85 9.01
CA THR A 26 -9.96 12.61 8.73
C THR A 26 -11.01 12.28 9.77
N ASN A 27 -11.87 13.23 10.13
CA ASN A 27 -13.03 12.96 10.98
C ASN A 27 -14.28 13.42 10.23
N PRO A 28 -15.15 12.51 9.74
CA PRO A 28 -15.14 11.05 9.97
C PRO A 28 -13.98 10.32 9.24
N ASN A 29 -13.53 9.17 9.77
CA ASN A 29 -12.41 8.32 9.27
C ASN A 29 -12.73 7.63 7.92
N GLN A 30 -13.18 8.41 6.95
CA GLN A 30 -13.55 8.00 5.60
C GLN A 30 -13.22 9.14 4.63
N PRO A 31 -13.27 8.91 3.31
CA PRO A 31 -13.13 9.98 2.34
C PRO A 31 -14.15 11.10 2.61
N CYS A 32 -13.65 12.31 2.82
CA CYS A 32 -14.46 13.47 3.18
C CYS A 32 -14.17 14.67 2.28
N TYR A 33 -15.19 15.50 2.07
CA TYR A 33 -15.03 16.76 1.34
C TYR A 33 -14.54 17.87 2.28
N ILE A 34 -13.52 18.60 1.85
CA ILE A 34 -13.04 19.80 2.55
C ILE A 34 -13.96 20.95 2.14
N SER A 35 -14.67 21.50 3.12
CA SER A 35 -15.56 22.66 2.98
C SER A 35 -14.96 23.87 3.70
N GLU A 36 -15.60 25.04 3.59
CA GLU A 36 -15.18 26.25 4.33
C GLU A 36 -15.21 26.06 5.86
N ASN A 37 -16.00 25.10 6.35
CA ASN A 37 -16.12 24.77 7.77
C ASN A 37 -15.15 23.66 8.23
N THR A 38 -14.28 23.15 7.35
CA THR A 38 -13.36 22.07 7.68
C THR A 38 -12.09 22.62 8.30
N GLU A 39 -11.81 22.25 9.55
CA GLU A 39 -10.55 22.60 10.22
C GLU A 39 -9.41 21.69 9.73
N VAL A 40 -8.38 22.29 9.13
CA VAL A 40 -7.19 21.59 8.64
C VAL A 40 -6.01 21.90 9.54
N SER A 41 -5.44 20.88 10.18
CA SER A 41 -4.25 21.00 11.02
C SER A 41 -3.02 20.45 10.30
N LEU A 42 -1.99 21.28 10.15
CA LEU A 42 -0.71 20.89 9.57
C LEU A 42 0.23 20.43 10.68
N ASN A 43 0.63 19.16 10.65
CA ASN A 43 1.64 18.65 11.57
C ASN A 43 3.05 18.92 11.00
N PRO A 44 3.90 19.71 11.68
CA PRO A 44 5.25 20.02 11.20
C PRO A 44 6.23 18.85 11.36
N LYS A 45 5.87 17.80 12.09
CA LYS A 45 6.66 16.58 12.16
C LYS A 45 6.51 15.82 10.85
N ALA A 46 7.64 15.43 10.26
CA ALA A 46 7.62 14.41 9.22
C ALA A 46 6.93 13.18 9.80
N VAL A 47 5.76 12.86 9.27
CA VAL A 47 5.13 11.58 9.57
C VAL A 47 5.96 10.57 8.82
N ASP A 48 6.65 9.70 9.58
CA ASP A 48 7.19 8.48 9.01
C ASP A 48 5.95 7.63 8.72
N ILE A 49 5.42 7.78 7.53
CA ILE A 49 4.34 6.95 7.07
C ILE A 49 5.02 5.62 6.81
N SER A 50 5.17 4.82 7.86
CA SER A 50 5.27 3.37 7.73
C SER A 50 3.92 2.86 7.26
N GLU A 51 3.44 3.41 6.15
CA GLU A 51 2.72 2.65 5.17
C GLU A 51 3.73 1.58 4.78
N GLU A 52 3.72 0.49 5.54
CA GLU A 52 4.04 -0.82 5.01
C GLU A 52 2.94 -1.15 3.99
N ARG A 53 2.77 -0.25 2.98
CA ARG A 53 2.12 -0.55 1.73
C ARG A 53 2.98 -1.64 1.18
N ILE A 54 2.49 -2.86 1.39
CA ILE A 54 2.84 -4.00 0.57
C ILE A 54 2.93 -3.42 -0.85
N PRO A 55 4.07 -3.54 -1.55
CA PRO A 55 4.11 -3.10 -2.94
C PRO A 55 2.91 -3.73 -3.64
N GLU A 56 2.16 -2.90 -4.38
CA GLU A 56 0.99 -3.30 -5.16
C GLU A 56 1.45 -4.31 -6.21
N ILE A 57 1.55 -5.57 -5.80
CA ILE A 57 1.89 -6.71 -6.63
C ILE A 57 0.58 -7.45 -6.81
N ASN A 58 0.22 -7.71 -8.06
CA ASN A 58 -0.96 -8.50 -8.40
C ASN A 58 -0.52 -9.90 -8.85
N TYR A 59 -1.47 -10.83 -8.98
CA TYR A 59 -1.15 -12.17 -9.50
C TYR A 59 -0.59 -12.13 -10.93
N GLU A 60 -0.96 -11.11 -11.70
CA GLU A 60 -0.51 -10.90 -13.08
C GLU A 60 1.00 -10.62 -13.18
N ASP A 61 1.60 -10.09 -12.11
CA ASP A 61 3.04 -9.81 -12.03
C ASP A 61 3.87 -11.07 -11.73
N ILE A 62 3.21 -12.21 -11.48
CA ILE A 62 3.85 -13.47 -11.09
C ILE A 62 3.80 -14.47 -12.25
N GLY A 63 4.94 -14.64 -12.93
CA GLY A 63 5.10 -15.61 -14.00
C GLY A 63 5.37 -17.04 -13.50
N GLY A 64 4.79 -18.04 -14.18
CA GLY A 64 5.17 -19.45 -14.03
C GLY A 64 4.71 -20.16 -12.76
N LEU A 65 3.85 -19.54 -11.95
CA LEU A 65 3.34 -20.09 -10.68
C LEU A 65 1.81 -20.23 -10.66
N SER A 66 1.18 -20.44 -11.83
CA SER A 66 -0.29 -20.42 -11.96
C SER A 66 -0.99 -21.45 -11.07
N GLU A 67 -0.41 -22.63 -10.91
CA GLU A 67 -0.97 -23.70 -10.07
C GLU A 67 -0.80 -23.39 -8.58
N GLU A 68 0.34 -22.83 -8.18
CA GLU A 68 0.62 -22.39 -6.82
C GLU A 68 -0.27 -21.21 -6.42
N ILE A 69 -0.47 -20.25 -7.32
CA ILE A 69 -1.41 -19.13 -7.18
C ILE A 69 -2.81 -19.69 -6.95
N LYS A 70 -3.27 -20.63 -7.77
CA LYS A 70 -4.60 -21.21 -7.62
C LYS A 70 -4.79 -21.84 -6.23
N LYS A 71 -3.81 -22.64 -5.78
CA LYS A 71 -3.86 -23.29 -4.45
C LYS A 71 -3.90 -22.28 -3.31
N ILE A 72 -3.07 -21.22 -3.37
CA ILE A 72 -3.04 -20.23 -2.29
C ILE A 72 -4.31 -19.38 -2.25
N ARG A 73 -4.93 -19.10 -3.40
CA ARG A 73 -6.25 -18.46 -3.46
C ARG A 73 -7.31 -19.31 -2.78
N GLU A 74 -7.34 -20.61 -3.05
CA GLU A 74 -8.29 -21.54 -2.42
C GLU A 74 -8.08 -21.63 -0.90
N MET A 75 -6.84 -21.56 -0.43
CA MET A 75 -6.51 -21.67 1.00
C MET A 75 -6.61 -20.36 1.78
N VAL A 76 -6.47 -19.19 1.14
CA VAL A 76 -6.40 -17.90 1.83
C VAL A 76 -7.52 -16.98 1.39
N GLU A 77 -7.63 -16.71 0.09
CA GLU A 77 -8.56 -15.72 -0.44
C GLU A 77 -10.03 -16.16 -0.29
N ILE A 78 -10.36 -17.40 -0.65
CA ILE A 78 -11.74 -17.92 -0.58
C ILE A 78 -12.26 -17.93 0.87
N PRO A 79 -11.53 -18.45 1.88
CA PRO A 79 -11.98 -18.39 3.27
C PRO A 79 -12.24 -16.96 3.79
N MET A 80 -11.44 -15.98 3.34
CA MET A 80 -11.58 -14.59 3.76
C MET A 80 -12.75 -13.89 3.07
N LYS A 81 -12.93 -14.10 1.76
CA LYS A 81 -14.01 -13.45 0.97
C LYS A 81 -15.37 -14.13 1.14
N HIS A 82 -15.40 -15.45 1.39
CA HIS A 82 -16.61 -16.27 1.42
C HIS A 82 -16.67 -17.23 2.64
N PRO A 83 -16.64 -16.71 3.88
CA PRO A 83 -16.69 -17.54 5.09
C PRO A 83 -17.98 -18.38 5.19
N GLU A 84 -19.06 -17.95 4.54
CA GLU A 84 -20.35 -18.66 4.51
C GLU A 84 -20.26 -20.05 3.87
N ILE A 85 -19.34 -20.25 2.93
CA ILE A 85 -19.14 -21.56 2.27
C ILE A 85 -18.63 -22.58 3.29
N PHE A 86 -17.65 -22.19 4.09
CA PHE A 86 -17.03 -23.03 5.12
C PHE A 86 -18.02 -23.36 6.24
N GLN A 87 -18.84 -22.38 6.65
CA GLN A 87 -19.89 -22.58 7.65
C GLN A 87 -20.95 -23.58 7.17
N ARG A 88 -21.39 -23.48 5.91
CA ARG A 88 -22.40 -24.40 5.34
C ARG A 88 -21.89 -25.82 5.19
N LEU A 89 -20.61 -25.97 4.85
CA LEU A 89 -19.96 -27.28 4.72
C LEU A 89 -19.58 -27.89 6.07
N GLY A 90 -19.61 -27.11 7.16
CA GLY A 90 -19.22 -27.57 8.50
C GLY A 90 -17.72 -27.87 8.60
N ILE A 91 -16.89 -27.24 7.77
CA ILE A 91 -15.44 -27.42 7.76
C ILE A 91 -14.74 -26.15 8.24
N GLU A 92 -13.64 -26.30 8.96
CA GLU A 92 -12.81 -25.17 9.36
C GLU A 92 -11.84 -24.78 8.23
N PRO A 93 -11.66 -23.48 7.97
CA PRO A 93 -10.67 -23.03 7.00
C PRO A 93 -9.23 -23.27 7.51
N PRO A 94 -8.26 -23.46 6.60
CA PRO A 94 -6.86 -23.59 6.98
C PRO A 94 -6.35 -22.30 7.63
N ARG A 95 -5.56 -22.43 8.70
CA ARG A 95 -5.05 -21.28 9.49
C ARG A 95 -3.64 -20.83 9.13
N GLY A 96 -2.94 -21.56 8.27
CA GLY A 96 -1.57 -21.24 7.89
C GLY A 96 -1.15 -21.97 6.62
N VAL A 97 -0.30 -21.30 5.84
CA VAL A 97 0.26 -21.82 4.59
C VAL A 97 1.78 -21.75 4.69
N LEU A 98 2.47 -22.84 4.33
CA LEU A 98 3.92 -22.89 4.25
C LEU A 98 4.35 -22.89 2.77
N LEU A 99 5.06 -21.84 2.35
CA LEU A 99 5.66 -21.76 1.03
C LEU A 99 7.11 -22.26 1.08
N HIS A 100 7.42 -23.34 0.37
CA HIS A 100 8.77 -23.91 0.30
C HIS A 100 9.28 -23.99 -1.14
N GLY A 101 10.61 -24.04 -1.32
CA GLY A 101 11.25 -24.19 -2.63
C GLY A 101 12.62 -23.48 -2.70
N PRO A 102 13.33 -23.55 -3.84
CA PRO A 102 14.63 -22.93 -4.01
C PRO A 102 14.60 -21.39 -3.82
N PRO A 103 15.72 -20.75 -3.45
CA PRO A 103 15.80 -19.30 -3.36
C PRO A 103 15.47 -18.66 -4.73
N GLY A 104 14.81 -17.51 -4.72
CA GLY A 104 14.42 -16.80 -5.95
C GLY A 104 13.13 -17.31 -6.64
N ALA A 105 12.48 -18.38 -6.15
CA ALA A 105 11.23 -18.90 -6.73
C ALA A 105 9.97 -18.06 -6.42
N GLY A 106 10.10 -16.76 -6.14
CA GLY A 106 8.94 -15.86 -5.99
C GLY A 106 8.06 -16.03 -4.75
N LYS A 107 8.44 -16.83 -3.74
CA LYS A 107 7.63 -17.08 -2.51
C LYS A 107 7.18 -15.80 -1.79
N THR A 108 8.11 -14.87 -1.57
CA THR A 108 7.80 -13.59 -0.90
C THR A 108 6.93 -12.71 -1.78
N LEU A 109 7.10 -12.75 -3.11
CA LEU A 109 6.23 -12.02 -4.05
C LEU A 109 4.81 -12.59 -4.04
N LEU A 110 4.67 -13.91 -4.02
CA LEU A 110 3.38 -14.59 -3.91
C LEU A 110 2.65 -14.21 -2.62
N ALA A 111 3.34 -14.21 -1.48
CA ALA A 111 2.75 -13.81 -0.20
C ALA A 111 2.23 -12.36 -0.22
N LYS A 112 3.01 -11.44 -0.83
CA LYS A 112 2.61 -10.04 -1.00
C LYS A 112 1.41 -9.88 -1.93
N ALA A 113 1.39 -10.59 -3.05
CA ALA A 113 0.28 -10.54 -4.00
C ALA A 113 -1.02 -11.06 -3.39
N VAL A 114 -0.97 -12.18 -2.66
CA VAL A 114 -2.15 -12.72 -1.97
C VAL A 114 -2.70 -11.73 -0.95
N ALA A 115 -1.84 -11.09 -0.17
CA ALA A 115 -2.28 -10.11 0.81
C ALA A 115 -2.93 -8.88 0.18
N ASN A 116 -2.37 -8.39 -0.94
CA ASN A 116 -2.95 -7.30 -1.72
C ASN A 116 -4.34 -7.67 -2.29
N GLU A 117 -4.45 -8.85 -2.91
CA GLU A 117 -5.67 -9.34 -3.57
C GLU A 117 -6.79 -9.77 -2.61
N SER A 118 -6.43 -10.08 -1.36
CA SER A 118 -7.39 -10.41 -0.29
C SER A 118 -7.81 -9.20 0.55
N GLU A 119 -7.27 -8.00 0.27
CA GLU A 119 -7.49 -6.78 1.07
C GLU A 119 -7.20 -7.02 2.57
N ALA A 120 -6.25 -7.92 2.84
CA ALA A 120 -5.92 -8.35 4.19
C ALA A 120 -4.81 -7.48 4.79
N ASN A 121 -4.85 -7.29 6.11
CA ASN A 121 -3.73 -6.69 6.82
C ASN A 121 -2.52 -7.63 6.74
N PHE A 122 -1.38 -7.13 6.26
CA PHE A 122 -0.15 -7.90 6.09
C PHE A 122 0.91 -7.41 7.06
N ILE A 123 1.48 -8.35 7.81
CA ILE A 123 2.58 -8.08 8.74
C ILE A 123 3.75 -8.93 8.28
N LEU A 124 4.81 -8.28 7.78
CA LEU A 124 6.03 -8.98 7.40
C LEU A 124 6.90 -9.21 8.62
N LEU A 125 7.00 -10.47 9.07
CA LEU A 125 7.93 -10.87 10.11
C LEU A 125 9.14 -11.55 9.46
N ASN A 126 10.28 -10.86 9.44
CA ASN A 126 11.54 -11.46 9.06
C ASN A 126 12.15 -12.15 10.28
N GLY A 127 12.58 -13.41 10.11
CA GLY A 127 13.32 -14.11 11.17
C GLY A 127 14.64 -13.39 11.48
N PRO A 128 15.16 -13.50 12.72
CA PRO A 128 16.52 -13.09 13.01
C PRO A 128 17.45 -13.96 12.16
N GLU A 129 18.33 -13.34 11.39
CA GLU A 129 19.40 -14.04 10.69
C GLU A 129 20.27 -14.84 11.66
#